data_AF-A0A852UYB5-F1
#
_entry.id   AF-A0A852UYB5-F1
#
_cell.length_a   1.000
_cell.length_b   1.000
_cell.length_c   1.000
_cell.angle_alpha   90.00
_cell.angle_beta   90.00
_cell.angle_gamma   90.00
#
_symmetry.space_group_name_H-M   'P 1'
#
loop_
_entity.id
_entity.type
_entity.pdbx_description
1 polymer ?
#
loop_
_entity_poly.entity_id
_entity_poly.type
_entity_poly.pdbx_seq_one_letter_code
_entity_poly.pdbx_strand_id
1 'polypeptide(L)'
;MIRVAPSGEVQGHRAPEPWFTGKIGTVLLYRVNRRPRTNQTLGAEQPSSVMVHISEVLSFGQSVTAGRQTNARDWILGNETISDDQTVLTGQIGWHRSSERTTDKFDPVTKTWIDSVESSEISARAPFIFHSPSRILGVLKHPTFTEKTISLVFETLLRQGEERRDWPSTEWSVEPILDEIDFINWLHSVESVQRVNLVARMPNPDGLDEFGSVWQEMERHKARLLKQIMEAADEREGLIDIEEDERVKAHIAMSANGFGYITAKGIRNGRETKYDQREKVARETTEELGPNWIETAQEVLEVVRRRHARAARRRESQSAERRTLGEPQS
;
A
#
# COMPACT_ATOMS: atom_id res chain seq x y z
N MET A 1 48.07 -50.32 11.77
CA MET A 1 47.79 -48.88 11.88
C MET A 1 46.84 -48.48 10.78
N ILE A 2 45.57 -48.26 11.11
CA ILE A 2 44.55 -47.81 10.16
C ILE A 2 44.58 -46.28 10.19
N ARG A 3 44.97 -45.64 9.09
CA ARG A 3 44.90 -44.18 8.92
C ARG A 3 43.44 -43.80 8.70
N VAL A 4 42.85 -43.16 9.70
CA VAL A 4 41.56 -42.48 9.58
C VAL A 4 41.81 -41.17 8.82
N ALA A 5 41.13 -40.98 7.69
CA ALA A 5 41.16 -39.74 6.93
C ALA A 5 40.47 -38.60 7.71
N PRO A 6 40.96 -37.36 7.63
CA PRO A 6 40.30 -36.23 8.28
C PRO A 6 38.95 -36.00 7.61
N SER A 7 37.90 -36.05 8.43
CA SER A 7 36.54 -35.62 8.10
C SER A 7 36.58 -34.18 7.60
N GLY A 8 36.28 -34.00 6.31
CA GLY A 8 36.14 -32.68 5.69
C GLY A 8 35.04 -31.90 6.39
N GLU A 9 35.38 -30.69 6.82
CA GLU A 9 34.40 -29.70 7.26
C GLU A 9 33.41 -29.46 6.11
N VAL A 10 32.15 -29.81 6.36
CA VAL A 10 31.04 -29.35 5.52
C VAL A 10 30.98 -27.83 5.71
N GLN A 11 31.50 -27.08 4.76
CA GLN A 11 31.28 -25.63 4.66
C GLN A 11 29.77 -25.40 4.63
N GLY A 12 29.20 -25.09 5.80
CA GLY A 12 27.80 -24.68 5.92
C GLY A 12 27.58 -23.50 5.00
N HIS A 13 26.86 -23.74 3.91
CA HIS A 13 26.46 -22.67 3.00
C HIS A 13 25.57 -21.72 3.79
N ARG A 14 26.15 -20.60 4.26
CA ARG A 14 25.42 -19.53 4.91
C ARG A 14 24.37 -19.04 3.93
N ALA A 15 23.10 -19.05 4.34
CA ALA A 15 22.03 -18.54 3.50
C ALA A 15 22.37 -17.12 3.03
N PRO A 16 22.15 -16.78 1.76
CA PRO A 16 22.46 -15.46 1.24
C PRO A 16 21.73 -14.39 2.05
N GLU A 17 22.45 -13.30 2.37
CA GLU A 17 21.87 -12.18 3.09
C GLU A 17 20.68 -11.58 2.32
N PRO A 18 19.63 -11.11 3.02
CA PRO A 18 18.55 -10.40 2.36
C PRO A 18 19.05 -9.19 1.56
N TRP A 19 18.38 -8.89 0.44
CA TRP A 19 18.79 -7.82 -0.48
C TRP A 19 18.83 -6.42 0.16
N PHE A 20 18.20 -6.24 1.32
CA PHE A 20 18.04 -4.97 2.00
C PHE A 20 19.00 -4.74 3.17
N THR A 21 19.76 -5.75 3.58
CA THR A 21 20.61 -5.69 4.79
C THR A 21 21.52 -4.46 4.76
N GLY A 22 21.52 -3.69 5.85
CA GLY A 22 22.37 -2.51 6.05
C GLY A 22 22.02 -1.31 5.15
N LYS A 23 20.85 -1.31 4.50
CA LYS A 23 20.39 -0.21 3.65
C LYS A 23 19.37 0.67 4.38
N ILE A 24 19.29 1.94 3.99
CA ILE A 24 18.14 2.80 4.29
C ILE A 24 16.91 2.22 3.58
N GLY A 25 15.84 1.97 4.34
CA GLY A 25 14.59 1.48 3.81
C GLY A 25 13.61 2.59 3.47
N THR A 26 12.71 2.32 2.53
CA THR A 26 11.52 3.13 2.29
C THR A 26 10.29 2.25 2.49
N VAL A 27 9.39 2.64 3.37
CA VAL A 27 8.12 1.95 3.63
C VAL A 27 7.00 2.69 2.92
N LEU A 28 6.26 1.95 2.10
CA LEU A 28 5.04 2.42 1.46
C LEU A 28 3.85 2.17 2.39
N LEU A 29 2.97 3.17 2.53
CA LEU A 29 1.88 3.12 3.50
C LEU A 29 0.50 3.11 2.82
N TYR A 30 -0.29 2.11 3.17
CA TYR A 30 -1.66 1.93 2.69
C TYR A 30 -2.63 1.80 3.87
N ARG A 31 -3.90 2.10 3.63
CA ARG A 31 -4.99 1.79 4.55
C ARG A 31 -5.74 0.56 4.04
N VAL A 32 -5.97 -0.41 4.92
CA VAL A 32 -6.89 -1.52 4.65
C VAL A 32 -8.27 -1.12 5.14
N ASN A 33 -9.20 -0.95 4.21
CA ASN A 33 -10.59 -0.60 4.53
C ASN A 33 -11.49 -1.81 4.41
N ARG A 34 -12.46 -1.84 5.32
CA ARG A 34 -13.39 -2.94 5.52
C ARG A 34 -14.79 -2.37 5.58
N ARG A 35 -15.51 -2.42 4.47
CA ARG A 35 -16.84 -1.78 4.33
C ARG A 35 -17.94 -2.84 4.21
N PRO A 36 -19.17 -2.58 4.67
CA PRO A 36 -20.31 -3.46 4.39
C PRO A 36 -20.54 -3.67 2.89
N ARG A 37 -20.86 -4.89 2.45
CA ARG A 37 -21.31 -5.13 1.06
C ARG A 37 -22.63 -4.39 0.78
N THR A 38 -22.81 -3.97 -0.47
CA THR A 38 -24.08 -3.33 -0.90
C THR A 38 -25.25 -4.32 -0.87
N ASN A 39 -24.98 -5.59 -1.18
CA ASN A 39 -25.96 -6.67 -1.19
C ASN A 39 -25.56 -7.72 -0.15
N GLN A 40 -25.74 -7.41 1.14
CA GLN A 40 -25.48 -8.39 2.20
C GLN A 40 -26.47 -9.55 2.11
N THR A 41 -25.95 -10.78 2.18
CA THR A 41 -26.78 -11.98 2.33
C THR A 41 -27.37 -12.02 3.75
N LEU A 42 -28.55 -12.62 3.91
CA LEU A 42 -29.09 -12.87 5.25
C LEU A 42 -28.10 -13.73 6.05
N GLY A 43 -27.66 -13.24 7.22
CA GLY A 43 -26.64 -13.90 8.04
C GLY A 43 -25.20 -13.41 7.84
N ALA A 44 -24.96 -12.47 6.91
CA ALA A 44 -23.65 -11.87 6.68
C ALA A 44 -23.28 -10.86 7.79
N GLU A 45 -22.89 -11.38 8.95
CA GLU A 45 -22.31 -10.56 10.02
C GLU A 45 -20.81 -10.36 9.81
N GLN A 46 -20.39 -9.11 9.96
CA GLN A 46 -18.98 -8.77 9.95
C GLN A 46 -18.33 -9.22 11.26
N PRO A 47 -17.26 -10.05 11.25
CA PRO A 47 -16.49 -10.35 12.47
C PRO A 47 -16.13 -9.10 13.26
N SER A 48 -16.20 -9.12 14.60
CA SER A 48 -15.95 -7.93 15.42
C SER A 48 -14.50 -7.44 15.35
N SER A 49 -13.54 -8.34 15.29
CA SER A 49 -12.11 -8.03 15.17
C SER A 49 -11.69 -7.94 13.69
N VAL A 50 -11.08 -6.81 13.31
CA VAL A 50 -10.46 -6.68 11.98
C VAL A 50 -9.28 -7.63 11.80
N MET A 51 -8.54 -7.95 12.88
CA MET A 51 -7.43 -8.89 12.80
C MET A 51 -7.92 -10.31 12.54
N VAL A 52 -8.92 -10.77 13.29
CA VAL A 52 -9.51 -12.10 13.07
C VAL A 52 -10.04 -12.21 11.64
N HIS A 53 -10.72 -11.16 11.18
CA HIS A 53 -11.26 -11.17 9.83
C HIS A 53 -10.17 -11.20 8.76
N ILE A 54 -9.12 -10.37 8.89
CA ILE A 54 -8.05 -10.33 7.89
C ILE A 54 -7.26 -11.64 7.88
N SER A 55 -7.00 -12.27 9.02
CA SER A 55 -6.34 -13.59 9.08
C SER A 55 -7.19 -14.71 8.47
N GLU A 56 -8.51 -14.58 8.51
CA GLU A 56 -9.43 -15.53 7.86
C GLU A 56 -9.39 -15.39 6.33
N VAL A 57 -9.41 -14.15 5.80
CA VAL A 57 -9.57 -13.92 4.36
C VAL A 57 -8.27 -13.70 3.60
N LEU A 58 -7.21 -13.21 4.23
CA LEU A 58 -5.95 -12.94 3.54
C LEU A 58 -5.23 -14.25 3.27
N SER A 59 -5.41 -14.77 2.05
CA SER A 59 -4.94 -16.11 1.70
C SER A 59 -3.43 -16.14 1.42
N PHE A 60 -2.63 -16.56 2.41
CA PHE A 60 -1.21 -16.86 2.22
C PHE A 60 -1.01 -18.10 1.32
N GLY A 61 0.05 -18.11 0.52
CA GLY A 61 0.38 -19.18 -0.43
C GLY A 61 -0.43 -19.17 -1.73
N GLN A 62 -1.45 -18.34 -1.85
CA GLN A 62 -2.21 -18.18 -3.09
C GLN A 62 -1.58 -17.15 -4.01
N SER A 63 -1.59 -17.46 -5.31
CA SER A 63 -1.08 -16.56 -6.35
C SER A 63 -2.17 -15.66 -6.93
N VAL A 64 -1.81 -14.41 -7.19
CA VAL A 64 -2.61 -13.50 -8.02
C VAL A 64 -1.76 -12.90 -9.12
N THR A 65 -2.27 -12.93 -10.34
CA THR A 65 -1.58 -12.28 -11.47
C THR A 65 -1.87 -10.78 -11.44
N ALA A 66 -0.82 -9.96 -11.31
CA ALA A 66 -0.96 -8.50 -11.32
C ALA A 66 0.21 -7.81 -12.05
N GLY A 67 -0.10 -6.68 -12.69
CA GLY A 67 0.84 -5.88 -13.49
C GLY A 67 0.22 -5.41 -14.81
N ARG A 68 1.00 -4.72 -15.63
CA ARG A 68 0.59 -4.43 -17.03
C ARG A 68 0.66 -5.72 -17.83
N GLN A 69 -0.17 -5.87 -18.87
CA GLN A 69 -0.28 -7.10 -19.66
C GLN A 69 1.08 -7.67 -20.13
N THR A 70 2.03 -6.82 -20.51
CA THR A 70 3.37 -7.24 -20.98
C THR A 70 4.35 -7.62 -19.86
N ASN A 71 4.04 -7.29 -18.61
CA ASN A 71 4.88 -7.49 -17.42
C ASN A 71 4.07 -8.03 -16.24
N ALA A 72 2.99 -8.77 -16.51
CA ALA A 72 2.19 -9.40 -15.48
C ALA A 72 3.03 -10.45 -14.76
N ARG A 73 2.87 -10.53 -13.44
CA ARG A 73 3.62 -11.43 -12.56
C ARG A 73 2.67 -12.12 -11.62
N ASP A 74 3.04 -13.30 -11.16
CA ASP A 74 2.29 -14.02 -10.14
C ASP A 74 2.82 -13.64 -8.76
N TRP A 75 1.96 -12.95 -8.01
CA TRP A 75 2.25 -12.42 -6.68
C TRP A 75 1.70 -13.35 -5.61
N ILE A 76 2.48 -13.56 -4.57
CA ILE A 76 2.16 -14.46 -3.46
C ILE A 76 2.50 -13.76 -2.14
N LEU A 77 1.69 -14.02 -1.11
CA LEU A 77 2.02 -13.72 0.27
C LEU A 77 2.54 -14.97 0.97
N GLY A 78 3.61 -14.84 1.76
CA GLY A 78 4.21 -15.95 2.50
C GLY A 78 4.70 -15.53 3.88
N ASN A 79 5.15 -16.52 4.65
CA ASN A 79 5.75 -16.34 5.97
C ASN A 79 4.88 -15.53 6.94
N GLU A 80 3.61 -15.90 7.03
CA GLU A 80 2.68 -15.28 7.97
C GLU A 80 3.16 -15.43 9.41
N THR A 81 3.05 -14.35 10.17
CA THR A 81 3.16 -14.39 11.63
C THR A 81 2.21 -13.36 12.22
N ILE A 82 1.45 -13.76 13.23
CA ILE A 82 0.57 -12.86 13.99
C ILE A 82 1.16 -12.72 15.39
N SER A 83 1.25 -11.50 15.89
CA SER A 83 1.72 -11.25 17.26
C SER A 83 0.76 -11.85 18.29
N ASP A 84 1.29 -12.18 19.48
CA ASP A 84 0.51 -12.81 20.55
C ASP A 84 -0.72 -11.99 20.99
N ASP A 85 -0.62 -10.66 20.91
CA ASP A 85 -1.70 -9.71 21.21
C ASP A 85 -2.70 -9.50 20.06
N GLN A 86 -2.51 -10.18 18.92
CA GLN A 86 -3.30 -10.05 17.70
C GLN A 86 -3.45 -8.61 17.18
N THR A 87 -2.44 -7.76 17.44
CA THR A 87 -2.43 -6.37 16.93
C THR A 87 -1.61 -6.22 15.65
N VAL A 88 -0.72 -7.17 15.35
CA VAL A 88 0.19 -7.11 14.22
C VAL A 88 0.15 -8.42 13.44
N LEU A 89 -0.02 -8.31 12.13
CA LEU A 89 0.21 -9.38 11.17
C LEU A 89 1.42 -9.01 10.32
N THR A 90 2.39 -9.91 10.23
CA THR A 90 3.60 -9.75 9.43
C THR A 90 3.65 -10.81 8.34
N GLY A 91 4.36 -10.50 7.27
CA GLY A 91 4.60 -11.46 6.21
C GLY A 91 5.54 -10.93 5.15
N GLN A 92 5.65 -11.69 4.07
CA GLN A 92 6.41 -11.33 2.88
C GLN A 92 5.47 -11.29 1.69
N ILE A 93 5.55 -10.21 0.92
CA ILE A 93 4.94 -10.13 -0.40
C ILE A 93 6.04 -10.32 -1.43
N GLY A 94 5.81 -11.19 -2.39
CA GLY A 94 6.74 -11.40 -3.48
C GLY A 94 6.06 -11.77 -4.77
N TRP A 95 6.84 -11.75 -5.84
CA TRP A 95 6.46 -12.34 -7.11
C TRP A 95 7.56 -13.24 -7.62
N HIS A 96 7.18 -14.20 -8.45
CA HIS A 96 8.11 -15.03 -9.19
C HIS A 96 7.70 -15.05 -10.67
N ARG A 97 8.69 -15.23 -11.54
CA ARG A 97 8.49 -15.46 -12.96
C ARG A 97 9.43 -16.58 -13.38
N SER A 98 8.85 -17.68 -13.82
CA SER A 98 9.55 -18.69 -14.60
C SER A 98 9.72 -18.14 -16.02
N SER A 99 10.96 -17.90 -16.43
CA SER A 99 11.28 -17.60 -17.82
C SER A 99 12.33 -18.58 -18.32
N GLU A 100 12.10 -19.12 -19.50
CA GLU A 100 13.13 -19.80 -20.27
C GLU A 100 14.01 -18.73 -20.91
N ARG A 101 15.31 -18.75 -20.61
CA ARG A 101 16.28 -17.86 -21.25
C ARG A 101 17.21 -18.72 -22.11
N THR A 102 17.26 -18.40 -23.40
CA THR A 102 18.32 -18.93 -24.28
C THR A 102 19.63 -18.31 -23.84
N THR A 103 20.58 -19.15 -23.44
CA THR A 103 21.94 -18.76 -23.08
C THR A 103 22.92 -19.52 -23.96
N ASP A 104 23.99 -18.85 -24.37
CA ASP A 104 25.06 -19.49 -25.11
C ASP A 104 25.95 -20.23 -24.11
N LYS A 105 25.97 -21.56 -24.19
CA LYS A 105 26.82 -22.39 -23.35
C LYS A 105 27.95 -22.95 -24.19
N PHE A 106 29.19 -22.74 -23.75
CA PHE A 106 30.33 -23.35 -24.39
C PHE A 106 30.42 -24.83 -23.97
N ASP A 107 30.24 -25.74 -24.92
CA ASP A 107 30.45 -27.17 -24.70
C ASP A 107 31.94 -27.48 -24.89
N PRO A 108 32.67 -27.86 -23.82
CA PRO A 108 34.10 -28.13 -23.90
C PRO A 108 34.45 -29.42 -24.66
N VAL A 109 33.49 -30.34 -24.84
CA VAL A 109 33.70 -31.60 -25.56
C VAL A 109 33.67 -31.37 -27.06
N THR A 110 32.63 -30.69 -27.54
CA THR A 110 32.48 -30.37 -28.97
C THR A 110 33.22 -29.09 -29.38
N LYS A 111 33.65 -28.28 -28.39
CA LYS A 111 34.28 -26.95 -28.58
C LYS A 111 33.39 -25.98 -29.37
N THR A 112 32.08 -26.08 -29.19
CA THR A 112 31.10 -25.22 -29.86
C THR A 112 30.27 -24.46 -28.83
N TRP A 113 29.76 -23.29 -29.24
CA TRP A 113 28.70 -22.62 -28.51
C TRP A 113 27.38 -23.28 -28.91
N ILE A 114 26.63 -23.74 -27.92
CA ILE A 114 25.30 -24.31 -28.11
C ILE A 114 24.28 -23.41 -27.44
N ASP A 115 23.17 -23.18 -28.14
CA ASP A 115 21.99 -22.52 -27.57
C ASP A 115 21.39 -23.48 -26.52
N SER A 116 21.49 -23.11 -25.26
CA SER A 116 20.89 -23.84 -24.15
C SER A 116 19.69 -23.06 -23.63
N VAL A 117 18.55 -23.72 -23.49
CA VAL A 117 17.40 -23.13 -22.81
C VAL A 117 17.53 -23.46 -21.33
N GLU A 118 17.87 -22.46 -20.52
CA GLU A 118 17.93 -22.60 -19.06
C GLU A 118 16.70 -21.93 -18.42
N SER A 119 16.10 -22.61 -17.45
CA SER A 119 15.05 -22.02 -16.62
C SER A 119 15.66 -20.96 -15.71
N SER A 120 15.36 -19.69 -15.96
CA SER A 120 15.67 -18.59 -15.06
C SER A 120 14.43 -18.29 -14.21
N GLU A 121 14.53 -18.59 -12.92
CA GLU A 121 13.58 -18.13 -11.93
C GLU A 121 14.01 -16.75 -11.43
N ILE A 122 13.26 -15.73 -11.82
CA ILE A 122 13.45 -14.39 -11.26
C ILE A 122 12.36 -14.19 -10.21
N SER A 123 12.76 -13.89 -8.98
CA SER A 123 11.85 -13.55 -7.91
C SER A 123 12.30 -12.29 -7.19
N ALA A 124 11.34 -11.62 -6.57
CA ALA A 124 11.59 -10.53 -5.65
C ALA A 124 10.59 -10.58 -4.52
N ARG A 125 11.04 -10.28 -3.31
CA ARG A 125 10.19 -10.29 -2.11
C ARG A 125 10.57 -9.16 -1.16
N ALA A 126 9.59 -8.66 -0.43
CA ALA A 126 9.76 -7.64 0.60
C ALA A 126 8.86 -7.92 1.81
N PRO A 127 9.29 -7.55 3.02
CA PRO A 127 8.44 -7.66 4.20
C PRO A 127 7.27 -6.67 4.13
N PHE A 128 6.15 -7.07 4.73
CA PHE A 128 5.01 -6.21 5.01
C PHE A 128 4.51 -6.39 6.44
N ILE A 129 3.81 -5.38 6.92
CA ILE A 129 3.19 -5.32 8.23
C ILE A 129 1.78 -4.78 8.08
N PHE A 130 0.79 -5.46 8.66
CA PHE A 130 -0.52 -4.91 8.92
C PHE A 130 -0.69 -4.69 10.43
N HIS A 131 -0.97 -3.44 10.83
CA HIS A 131 -1.22 -3.07 12.21
C HIS A 131 -2.73 -2.82 12.41
N SER A 132 -3.42 -3.71 13.13
CA SER A 132 -4.88 -3.70 13.22
C SER A 132 -5.47 -2.45 13.88
N PRO A 133 -4.89 -1.85 14.94
CA PRO A 133 -5.46 -0.64 15.55
C PRO A 133 -5.45 0.58 14.61
N SER A 134 -4.42 0.68 13.75
CA SER A 134 -4.36 1.77 12.76
C SER A 134 -4.96 1.38 11.41
N ARG A 135 -5.18 0.09 11.16
CA ARG A 135 -5.52 -0.49 9.85
C ARG A 135 -4.53 -0.08 8.75
N ILE A 136 -3.28 0.20 9.11
CA ILE A 136 -2.23 0.57 8.16
C ILE A 136 -1.50 -0.69 7.74
N LEU A 137 -1.33 -0.84 6.44
CA LEU A 137 -0.44 -1.79 5.78
C LEU A 137 0.83 -1.05 5.38
N GLY A 138 1.96 -1.40 6.00
CA GLY A 138 3.30 -0.96 5.62
C GLY A 138 4.00 -2.02 4.77
N VAL A 139 4.58 -1.63 3.63
CA VAL A 139 5.35 -2.53 2.76
C VAL A 139 6.71 -1.95 2.49
N LEU A 140 7.79 -2.70 2.74
CA LEU A 140 9.13 -2.25 2.36
C LEU A 140 9.23 -2.18 0.83
N LYS A 141 9.65 -1.03 0.32
CA LYS A 141 9.78 -0.76 -1.12
C LYS A 141 10.90 -1.61 -1.72
N HIS A 142 10.52 -2.63 -2.48
CA HIS A 142 11.44 -3.26 -3.42
C HIS A 142 11.53 -2.45 -4.73
N PRO A 143 12.70 -2.34 -5.39
CA PRO A 143 12.83 -1.61 -6.66
C PRO A 143 11.88 -2.08 -7.76
N THR A 144 11.58 -3.38 -7.81
CA THR A 144 10.72 -3.97 -8.87
C THR A 144 9.22 -3.89 -8.58
N PHE A 145 8.81 -3.38 -7.42
CA PHE A 145 7.40 -3.27 -7.04
C PHE A 145 6.88 -1.88 -7.41
N THR A 146 5.71 -1.79 -8.02
CA THR A 146 5.04 -0.50 -8.19
C THR A 146 3.98 -0.33 -7.12
N GLU A 147 3.84 0.89 -6.64
CA GLU A 147 2.95 1.28 -5.55
C GLU A 147 1.50 0.84 -5.82
N LYS A 148 1.04 1.03 -7.06
CA LYS A 148 -0.28 0.64 -7.53
C LYS A 148 -0.46 -0.88 -7.61
N THR A 149 0.60 -1.63 -7.91
CA THR A 149 0.49 -3.11 -7.99
C THR A 149 0.37 -3.71 -6.60
N ILE A 150 1.09 -3.17 -5.61
CA ILE A 150 1.02 -3.64 -4.22
C ILE A 150 -0.41 -3.54 -3.70
N SER A 151 -1.05 -2.37 -3.80
CA SER A 151 -2.44 -2.21 -3.33
C SER A 151 -3.40 -3.15 -4.05
N LEU A 152 -3.24 -3.31 -5.38
CA LEU A 152 -4.06 -4.22 -6.17
C LEU A 152 -3.90 -5.69 -5.73
N VAL A 153 -2.67 -6.14 -5.45
CA VAL A 153 -2.40 -7.52 -5.02
C VAL A 153 -3.11 -7.82 -3.71
N PHE A 154 -2.92 -6.97 -2.68
CA PHE A 154 -3.57 -7.17 -1.39
C PHE A 154 -5.10 -7.07 -1.49
N GLU A 155 -5.62 -6.08 -2.22
CA GLU A 155 -7.07 -5.94 -2.45
C GLU A 155 -7.66 -7.16 -3.14
N THR A 156 -6.97 -7.71 -4.14
CA THR A 156 -7.41 -8.90 -4.89
C THR A 156 -7.43 -10.13 -4.00
N LEU A 157 -6.37 -10.37 -3.22
CA LEU A 157 -6.29 -11.49 -2.28
C LEU A 157 -7.38 -11.43 -1.21
N LEU A 158 -7.57 -10.25 -0.59
CA LEU A 158 -8.62 -10.04 0.41
C LEU A 158 -10.02 -10.29 -0.17
N ARG A 159 -10.29 -9.79 -1.38
CA ARG A 159 -11.58 -10.02 -2.05
C ARG A 159 -11.79 -11.48 -2.38
N GLN A 160 -10.79 -12.16 -2.95
CA GLN A 160 -10.89 -13.57 -3.27
C GLN A 160 -11.11 -14.42 -2.02
N GLY A 161 -10.44 -14.12 -0.91
CA GLY A 161 -10.69 -14.80 0.36
C GLY A 161 -12.09 -14.54 0.91
N GLU A 162 -12.55 -13.29 0.86
CA GLU A 162 -13.91 -12.92 1.29
C GLU A 162 -14.99 -13.67 0.48
N GLU A 163 -14.82 -13.80 -0.84
CA GLU A 163 -15.76 -14.53 -1.70
C GLU A 163 -15.79 -16.03 -1.43
N ARG A 164 -14.80 -16.59 -0.71
CA ARG A 164 -14.78 -18.01 -0.32
C ARG A 164 -15.47 -18.28 1.02
N ARG A 165 -15.84 -17.24 1.76
CA ARG A 165 -16.62 -17.40 3.00
C ARG A 165 -18.04 -17.83 2.64
N ASP A 166 -18.68 -18.61 3.51
CA ASP A 166 -20.07 -19.02 3.32
C ASP A 166 -21.03 -17.80 3.25
N TRP A 167 -20.72 -16.74 4.00
CA TRP A 167 -21.51 -15.51 4.07
C TRP A 167 -20.64 -14.27 3.89
N PRO A 168 -20.25 -13.92 2.65
CA PRO A 168 -19.46 -12.73 2.37
C PRO A 168 -20.18 -11.47 2.86
N SER A 169 -19.51 -10.68 3.70
CA SER A 169 -20.07 -9.57 4.46
C SER A 169 -19.37 -8.24 4.20
N THR A 170 -18.16 -8.30 3.64
CA THR A 170 -17.27 -7.15 3.48
C THR A 170 -16.91 -6.89 2.01
N GLU A 171 -16.81 -5.60 1.69
CA GLU A 171 -16.07 -5.09 0.56
C GLU A 171 -14.71 -4.60 1.07
N TRP A 172 -13.65 -5.34 0.74
CA TRP A 172 -12.28 -4.98 1.07
C TRP A 172 -11.72 -4.02 0.02
N SER A 173 -10.90 -3.08 0.48
CA SER A 173 -10.07 -2.26 -0.39
C SER A 173 -8.76 -1.89 0.29
N VAL A 174 -7.70 -1.76 -0.50
CA VAL A 174 -6.40 -1.32 -0.01
C VAL A 174 -6.07 0.01 -0.67
N GLU A 175 -6.20 1.08 0.08
CA GLU A 175 -6.14 2.45 -0.44
C GLU A 175 -4.78 3.09 -0.10
N PRO A 176 -4.12 3.74 -1.07
CA PRO A 176 -2.88 4.45 -0.81
C PRO A 176 -3.13 5.62 0.14
N ILE A 177 -2.29 5.78 1.16
CA ILE A 177 -2.33 6.97 2.01
C ILE A 177 -1.69 8.13 1.25
N LEU A 178 -2.34 9.30 1.23
CA LEU A 178 -1.79 10.50 0.61
C LEU A 178 -0.56 11.01 1.37
N ASP A 179 0.48 11.34 0.62
CA ASP A 179 1.53 12.24 1.08
C ASP A 179 1.09 13.68 0.79
N GLU A 180 0.53 14.33 1.81
CA GLU A 180 0.02 15.71 1.68
C GLU A 180 1.13 16.67 1.22
N ILE A 181 2.34 16.50 1.76
CA ILE A 181 3.47 17.38 1.44
C ILE A 181 3.87 17.20 -0.03
N ASP A 182 3.96 15.96 -0.53
CA ASP A 182 4.24 15.71 -1.96
C ASP A 182 3.14 16.29 -2.87
N PHE A 183 1.88 16.24 -2.47
CA PHE A 183 0.79 16.82 -3.25
C PHE A 183 0.87 18.35 -3.30
N ILE A 184 1.01 19.01 -2.14
CA ILE A 184 1.15 20.48 -2.08
C ILE A 184 2.41 20.93 -2.82
N ASN A 185 3.53 20.26 -2.64
CA ASN A 185 4.74 20.55 -3.42
C ASN A 185 4.51 20.36 -4.93
N TRP A 186 3.69 19.39 -5.33
CA TRP A 186 3.33 19.25 -6.74
C TRP A 186 2.50 20.44 -7.22
N LEU A 187 1.53 20.91 -6.45
CA LEU A 187 0.74 22.12 -6.76
C LEU A 187 1.64 23.35 -6.94
N HIS A 188 2.58 23.59 -6.02
CA HIS A 188 3.49 24.74 -6.09
C HIS A 188 4.53 24.64 -7.22
N SER A 189 4.77 23.44 -7.73
CA SER A 189 5.75 23.19 -8.78
C SER A 189 5.17 23.22 -10.20
N VAL A 190 3.86 23.39 -10.36
CA VAL A 190 3.24 23.57 -11.67
C VAL A 190 2.97 25.06 -11.91
N GLU A 191 3.12 25.49 -13.15
CA GLU A 191 2.81 26.86 -13.59
C GLU A 191 1.30 27.11 -13.54
N SER A 192 0.52 26.07 -13.85
CA SER A 192 -0.93 26.16 -13.89
C SER A 192 -1.58 24.79 -13.68
N VAL A 193 -2.51 24.70 -12.74
CA VAL A 193 -3.29 23.48 -12.46
C VAL A 193 -4.50 23.47 -13.37
N GLN A 194 -4.57 22.50 -14.28
CA GLN A 194 -5.63 22.41 -15.30
C GLN A 194 -6.87 21.71 -14.77
N ARG A 195 -6.66 20.68 -13.96
CA ARG A 195 -7.73 19.81 -13.50
C ARG A 195 -7.34 19.12 -12.20
N VAL A 196 -8.30 19.06 -11.28
CA VAL A 196 -8.21 18.24 -10.07
C VAL A 196 -9.43 17.33 -10.01
N ASN A 197 -9.20 16.05 -9.73
CA ASN A 197 -10.24 15.07 -9.49
C ASN A 197 -10.03 14.46 -8.11
N LEU A 198 -11.00 14.70 -7.24
CA LEU A 198 -11.01 14.32 -5.84
C LEU A 198 -12.05 13.22 -5.66
N VAL A 199 -11.64 12.10 -5.08
CA VAL A 199 -12.53 10.98 -4.80
C VAL A 199 -12.50 10.72 -3.31
N ALA A 200 -13.66 10.87 -2.66
CA ALA A 200 -13.89 10.44 -1.30
C ALA A 200 -14.68 9.12 -1.32
N ARG A 201 -14.33 8.22 -0.41
CA ARG A 201 -15.02 6.95 -0.17
C ARG A 201 -15.43 6.88 1.27
N MET A 202 -16.48 6.11 1.54
CA MET A 202 -17.00 5.94 2.89
C MET A 202 -15.86 5.51 3.84
N PRO A 203 -15.57 6.25 4.91
CA PRO A 203 -14.61 5.83 5.92
C PRO A 203 -15.07 4.54 6.61
N ASN A 204 -14.16 3.88 7.32
CA ASN A 204 -14.57 2.84 8.24
C ASN A 204 -15.33 3.49 9.43
N PRO A 205 -16.24 2.77 10.11
CA PRO A 205 -17.08 3.34 11.18
C PRO A 205 -16.31 3.97 12.36
N ASP A 206 -15.02 3.69 12.50
CA ASP A 206 -14.14 4.04 13.61
C ASP A 206 -13.37 5.38 13.42
N GLY A 207 -13.87 6.31 12.61
CA GLY A 207 -13.22 7.61 12.42
C GLY A 207 -14.04 8.67 11.70
N LEU A 208 -15.34 8.79 12.01
CA LEU A 208 -16.33 9.50 11.19
C LEU A 208 -16.34 11.04 11.37
N ASP A 209 -15.96 11.56 12.54
CA ASP A 209 -16.22 12.96 12.92
C ASP A 209 -15.29 14.01 12.26
N GLU A 210 -14.33 13.57 11.45
CA GLU A 210 -13.15 14.38 11.11
C GLU A 210 -13.16 15.01 9.71
N PHE A 211 -14.04 14.58 8.80
CA PHE A 211 -13.95 14.94 7.38
C PHE A 211 -14.87 16.09 6.95
N GLY A 212 -15.41 16.83 7.90
CA GLY A 212 -16.14 18.08 7.67
C GLY A 212 -17.30 17.95 6.69
N SER A 213 -17.42 18.90 5.76
CA SER A 213 -18.53 19.02 4.83
C SER A 213 -18.66 17.84 3.86
N VAL A 214 -17.55 17.19 3.48
CA VAL A 214 -17.57 16.04 2.55
C VAL A 214 -18.25 14.84 3.21
N TRP A 215 -17.96 14.56 4.49
CA TRP A 215 -18.63 13.48 5.21
C TRP A 215 -20.11 13.77 5.43
N GLN A 216 -20.46 14.99 5.85
CA GLN A 216 -21.85 15.41 6.01
C GLN A 216 -22.64 15.27 4.69
N GLU A 217 -22.03 15.61 3.56
CA GLU A 217 -22.64 15.41 2.23
C GLU A 217 -22.83 13.91 1.92
N MET A 218 -21.82 13.08 2.21
CA MET A 218 -21.94 11.63 2.03
C MET A 218 -23.07 11.03 2.88
N GLU A 219 -23.18 11.40 4.16
CA GLU A 219 -24.25 10.93 5.05
C GLU A 219 -25.63 11.40 4.58
N ARG A 220 -25.77 12.69 4.27
CA ARG A 220 -27.02 13.28 3.78
C ARG A 220 -27.55 12.57 2.53
N HIS A 221 -26.65 12.18 1.63
CA HIS A 221 -27.01 11.48 0.39
C HIS A 221 -26.95 9.96 0.50
N LYS A 222 -26.58 9.40 1.66
CA LYS A 222 -26.28 7.97 1.85
C LYS A 222 -25.30 7.45 0.79
N ALA A 223 -24.34 8.28 0.41
CA ALA A 223 -23.38 8.01 -0.66
C ALA A 223 -22.18 7.22 -0.12
N ARG A 224 -21.81 6.13 -0.82
CA ARG A 224 -20.58 5.37 -0.54
C ARG A 224 -19.33 6.01 -1.15
N LEU A 225 -19.53 6.84 -2.17
CA LEU A 225 -18.50 7.50 -2.94
C LEU A 225 -18.98 8.88 -3.34
N LEU A 226 -18.11 9.87 -3.15
CA LEU A 226 -18.30 11.22 -3.66
C LEU A 226 -17.13 11.55 -4.58
N LYS A 227 -17.45 12.09 -5.76
CA LYS A 227 -16.46 12.49 -6.75
C LYS A 227 -16.66 13.94 -7.11
N GLN A 228 -15.61 14.73 -6.99
CA GLN A 228 -15.56 16.12 -7.42
C GLN A 228 -14.50 16.27 -8.50
N ILE A 229 -14.88 16.91 -9.61
CA ILE A 229 -13.98 17.26 -10.70
C ILE A 229 -14.01 18.79 -10.81
N MET A 230 -12.84 19.40 -10.76
CA MET A 230 -12.63 20.82 -11.02
C MET A 230 -11.78 20.94 -12.29
N GLU A 231 -12.22 21.72 -13.25
CA GLU A 231 -11.53 22.00 -14.52
C GLU A 231 -11.37 23.51 -14.67
N ALA A 232 -10.19 23.96 -15.06
CA ALA A 232 -9.91 25.37 -15.27
C ALA A 232 -10.75 25.90 -16.44
N ALA A 233 -11.35 27.08 -16.26
CA ALA A 233 -12.09 27.75 -17.33
C ALA A 233 -11.14 28.33 -18.40
N ASP A 234 -9.96 28.81 -17.97
CA ASP A 234 -8.85 29.18 -18.84
C ASP A 234 -7.64 28.31 -18.51
N GLU A 235 -7.15 27.57 -19.50
CA GLU A 235 -5.97 26.71 -19.35
C GLU A 235 -4.69 27.51 -19.06
N ARG A 236 -4.62 28.79 -19.41
CA ARG A 236 -3.44 29.63 -19.15
C ARG A 236 -3.37 30.06 -17.69
N GLU A 237 -4.52 30.43 -17.12
CA GLU A 237 -4.61 30.83 -15.71
C GLU A 237 -4.62 29.60 -14.79
N GLY A 238 -5.32 28.55 -15.19
CA GLY A 238 -5.52 27.35 -14.36
C GLY A 238 -6.59 27.55 -13.29
N LEU A 239 -6.66 26.60 -12.37
CA LEU A 239 -7.46 26.72 -11.16
C LEU A 239 -6.76 27.64 -10.16
N ILE A 240 -7.52 28.55 -9.57
CA ILE A 240 -7.06 29.57 -8.61
C ILE A 240 -7.46 29.15 -7.19
N ASP A 241 -6.59 29.41 -6.20
CA ASP A 241 -6.85 29.24 -4.76
C ASP A 241 -7.36 27.84 -4.33
N ILE A 242 -7.01 26.79 -5.08
CA ILE A 242 -7.45 25.41 -4.77
C ILE A 242 -6.98 24.90 -3.41
N GLU A 243 -5.89 25.42 -2.89
CA GLU A 243 -5.32 25.05 -1.58
C GLU A 243 -6.14 25.65 -0.44
N GLU A 244 -6.85 26.75 -0.71
CA GLU A 244 -7.70 27.44 0.26
C GLU A 244 -9.16 26.96 0.23
N ASP A 245 -9.56 26.24 -0.81
CA ASP A 245 -10.90 25.67 -0.92
C ASP A 245 -11.14 24.61 0.19
N GLU A 246 -12.08 24.90 1.08
CA GLU A 246 -12.41 24.03 2.23
C GLU A 246 -12.87 22.63 1.83
N ARG A 247 -13.52 22.49 0.67
CA ARG A 247 -13.95 21.18 0.16
C ARG A 247 -12.73 20.40 -0.35
N VAL A 248 -11.78 21.06 -0.99
CA VAL A 248 -10.50 20.45 -1.38
C VAL A 248 -9.71 20.02 -0.14
N LYS A 249 -9.61 20.86 0.90
CA LYS A 249 -8.97 20.52 2.19
C LYS A 249 -9.61 19.29 2.83
N ALA A 250 -10.95 19.20 2.84
CA ALA A 250 -11.66 18.02 3.37
C ALA A 250 -11.36 16.75 2.55
N HIS A 251 -11.30 16.84 1.22
CA HIS A 251 -10.90 15.72 0.37
C HIS A 251 -9.44 15.29 0.62
N ILE A 252 -8.52 16.24 0.77
CA ILE A 252 -7.12 15.97 1.14
C ILE A 252 -7.07 15.22 2.48
N ALA A 253 -7.82 15.67 3.49
CA ALA A 253 -7.88 15.01 4.80
C ALA A 253 -8.40 13.56 4.71
N MET A 254 -9.43 13.31 3.89
CA MET A 254 -9.92 11.95 3.64
C MET A 254 -8.86 11.09 2.95
N SER A 255 -8.20 11.61 1.92
CA SER A 255 -7.14 10.91 1.18
C SER A 255 -5.90 10.63 2.03
N ALA A 256 -5.52 11.55 2.92
CA ALA A 256 -4.44 11.38 3.90
C ALA A 256 -4.74 10.34 4.98
N ASN A 257 -6.03 10.03 5.17
CA ASN A 257 -6.49 8.94 6.00
C ASN A 257 -6.80 7.66 5.20
N GLY A 258 -6.51 7.64 3.89
CA GLY A 258 -6.74 6.47 3.03
C GLY A 258 -8.23 6.16 2.82
N PHE A 259 -9.07 7.18 2.75
CA PHE A 259 -10.51 7.09 2.45
C PHE A 259 -10.86 7.77 1.13
N GLY A 260 -9.95 7.71 0.16
CA GLY A 260 -10.06 8.47 -1.06
C GLY A 260 -8.75 8.56 -1.82
N TYR A 261 -8.81 9.18 -2.99
CA TYR A 261 -7.61 9.48 -3.77
C TYR A 261 -7.74 10.78 -4.57
N ILE A 262 -6.59 11.37 -4.86
CA ILE A 262 -6.46 12.59 -5.65
C ILE A 262 -5.69 12.29 -6.93
N THR A 263 -6.21 12.81 -8.05
CA THR A 263 -5.49 12.89 -9.32
C THR A 263 -5.58 14.30 -9.84
N ALA A 264 -4.48 14.84 -10.37
CA ALA A 264 -4.46 16.18 -10.93
C ALA A 264 -3.62 16.24 -12.21
N LYS A 265 -3.90 17.25 -13.03
CA LYS A 265 -3.20 17.58 -14.27
C LYS A 265 -2.79 19.04 -14.22
N GLY A 266 -1.56 19.35 -14.59
CA GLY A 266 -1.03 20.70 -14.63
C GLY A 266 -0.03 20.89 -15.76
N ILE A 267 0.45 22.12 -15.92
CA ILE A 267 1.53 22.48 -16.84
C ILE A 267 2.79 22.81 -16.03
N ARG A 268 3.94 22.28 -16.42
CA ARG A 268 5.25 22.60 -15.84
C ARG A 268 6.25 22.76 -16.97
N ASN A 269 6.95 23.88 -17.03
CA ASN A 269 7.88 24.23 -18.11
C ASN A 269 7.21 24.07 -19.48
N GLY A 270 5.97 24.54 -19.62
CA GLY A 270 5.18 24.42 -20.85
C GLY A 270 4.75 23.00 -21.25
N ARG A 271 4.92 21.98 -20.39
CA ARG A 271 4.53 20.59 -20.66
C ARG A 271 3.49 20.07 -19.68
N GLU A 272 2.59 19.23 -20.16
CA GLU A 272 1.64 18.52 -19.31
C GLU A 272 2.36 17.62 -18.30
N THR A 273 1.99 17.75 -17.04
CA THR A 273 2.40 16.88 -15.94
C THR A 273 1.17 16.39 -15.18
N LYS A 274 1.30 15.23 -14.53
CA LYS A 274 0.22 14.57 -13.80
C LYS A 274 0.65 14.26 -12.38
N TYR A 275 -0.33 14.33 -11.49
CA TYR A 275 -0.27 13.78 -10.15
C TYR A 275 -1.27 12.64 -10.05
N ASP A 276 -0.82 11.48 -9.56
CA ASP A 276 -1.69 10.37 -9.20
C ASP A 276 -1.23 9.83 -7.85
N GLN A 277 -2.04 10.04 -6.80
CA GLN A 277 -1.77 9.54 -5.46
C GLN A 277 -1.52 8.03 -5.43
N ARG A 278 -2.11 7.28 -6.37
CA ARG A 278 -1.94 5.81 -6.46
C ARG A 278 -0.53 5.40 -6.89
N GLU A 279 0.21 6.33 -7.49
CA GLU A 279 1.63 6.17 -7.86
C GLU A 279 2.56 6.94 -6.90
N LYS A 280 1.99 7.87 -6.12
CA LYS A 280 2.67 8.73 -5.15
C LYS A 280 2.15 8.49 -3.73
N VAL A 281 2.22 7.24 -3.32
CA VAL A 281 1.78 6.77 -1.99
C VAL A 281 2.70 7.35 -0.92
N ALA A 282 2.15 7.62 0.27
CA ALA A 282 2.93 8.04 1.43
C ALA A 282 4.11 7.11 1.69
N ARG A 283 5.28 7.74 1.84
CA ARG A 283 6.57 7.08 2.05
C ARG A 283 7.15 7.54 3.39
N GLU A 284 7.76 6.60 4.09
CA GLU A 284 8.52 6.89 5.31
C GLU A 284 9.82 6.12 5.25
N THR A 285 10.91 6.72 5.72
CA THR A 285 12.22 6.08 5.70
C THR A 285 12.54 5.41 7.03
N THR A 286 13.33 4.34 6.97
CA THR A 286 14.05 3.76 8.12
C THR A 286 15.49 4.25 8.11
N GLU A 287 16.18 4.22 9.24
CA GLU A 287 17.60 4.60 9.28
C GLU A 287 18.47 3.48 8.72
N GLU A 288 18.31 2.26 9.23
CA GLU A 288 19.04 1.08 8.77
C GLU A 288 18.13 -0.14 8.87
N LEU A 289 18.15 -1.00 7.84
CA LEU A 289 17.38 -2.24 7.85
C LEU A 289 18.21 -3.37 8.44
N GLY A 290 17.59 -4.12 9.35
CA GLY A 290 18.24 -5.20 10.08
C GLY A 290 18.77 -6.34 9.17
N PRO A 291 19.73 -7.15 9.67
CA PRO A 291 20.38 -8.23 8.94
C PRO A 291 19.46 -9.37 8.49
N ASN A 292 18.24 -9.46 9.02
CA ASN A 292 17.30 -10.52 8.68
C ASN A 292 15.87 -10.02 8.52
N TRP A 293 14.99 -10.92 8.06
CA TRP A 293 13.59 -10.62 7.77
C TRP A 293 12.79 -10.21 9.00
N ILE A 294 13.09 -10.79 10.17
CA ILE A 294 12.34 -10.55 11.41
C ILE A 294 12.67 -9.16 11.93
N GLU A 295 13.94 -8.83 12.05
CA GLU A 295 14.40 -7.51 12.50
C GLU A 295 13.93 -6.42 11.53
N THR A 296 14.01 -6.66 10.22
CA THR A 296 13.48 -5.70 9.24
C THR A 296 11.96 -5.53 9.33
N ALA A 297 11.21 -6.59 9.65
CA ALA A 297 9.77 -6.48 9.86
C ALA A 297 9.45 -5.62 11.10
N GLN A 298 10.27 -5.68 12.15
CA GLN A 298 10.16 -4.80 13.31
C GLN A 298 10.40 -3.33 12.94
N GLU A 299 11.43 -3.03 12.13
CA GLU A 299 11.68 -1.67 11.61
C GLU A 299 10.48 -1.12 10.82
N VAL A 300 9.89 -1.95 9.96
CA VAL A 300 8.68 -1.56 9.21
C VAL A 300 7.49 -1.31 10.15
N LEU A 301 7.34 -2.12 11.21
CA LEU A 301 6.29 -1.93 12.21
C LEU A 301 6.47 -0.62 12.99
N GLU A 302 7.69 -0.26 13.37
CA GLU A 302 7.97 1.00 14.05
C GLU A 302 7.58 2.21 13.19
N VAL A 303 7.89 2.17 11.89
CA VAL A 303 7.44 3.17 10.93
C VAL A 303 5.91 3.30 10.91
N VAL A 304 5.19 2.18 10.86
CA VAL A 304 3.72 2.16 10.87
C VAL A 304 3.16 2.73 12.17
N ARG A 305 3.73 2.36 13.33
CA ARG A 305 3.34 2.88 14.65
C ARG A 305 3.60 4.37 14.76
N ARG A 306 4.75 4.86 14.29
CA ARG A 306 5.11 6.28 14.25
C ARG A 306 4.14 7.08 13.38
N ARG A 307 3.74 6.54 12.22
CA ARG A 307 2.71 7.15 11.37
C ARG A 307 1.38 7.25 12.12
N HIS A 308 0.95 6.16 12.76
CA HIS A 308 -0.30 6.15 13.51
C HIS A 308 -0.29 7.16 14.66
N ALA A 309 0.79 7.23 15.44
CA ALA A 309 0.93 8.18 16.54
C ALA A 309 0.88 9.64 16.05
N ARG A 310 1.54 9.97 14.92
CA ARG A 310 1.44 11.31 14.32
C ARG A 310 0.03 11.66 13.88
N ALA A 311 -0.67 10.71 13.25
CA ALA A 311 -2.07 10.90 12.86
C ALA A 311 -2.98 11.10 14.08
N ALA A 312 -2.77 10.36 15.18
CA ALA A 312 -3.53 10.56 16.41
C ALA A 312 -3.31 11.96 17.01
N ARG A 313 -2.05 12.41 17.14
CA ARG A 313 -1.73 13.75 17.66
C ARG A 313 -2.35 14.87 16.82
N ARG A 314 -2.29 14.75 15.48
CA ARG A 314 -2.90 15.75 14.59
C ARG A 314 -4.41 15.86 14.82
N ARG A 315 -5.09 14.73 15.03
CA ARG A 315 -6.53 14.68 15.31
C ARG A 315 -6.88 15.30 16.67
N GLU A 316 -6.07 15.04 17.68
CA GLU A 316 -6.21 15.67 19.01
C GLU A 316 -6.04 17.19 18.93
N SER A 317 -5.03 17.68 18.20
CA SER A 317 -4.82 19.12 17.98
C SER A 317 -5.99 19.77 17.25
N GLN A 318 -6.47 19.19 16.15
CA GLN A 318 -7.62 19.70 15.40
C GLN A 318 -8.92 19.72 16.24
N SER A 319 -9.14 18.67 17.04
CA SER A 319 -10.28 18.59 17.95
C SER A 319 -10.21 19.65 19.05
N ALA A 320 -9.02 19.94 19.57
CA ALA A 320 -8.80 20.98 20.57
C ALA A 320 -9.05 22.37 19.98
N GLU A 321 -8.55 22.65 18.76
CA GLU A 321 -8.78 23.92 18.06
C GLU A 321 -10.28 24.18 17.84
N ARG A 322 -11.04 23.20 17.35
CA ARG A 322 -12.50 23.32 17.17
C ARG A 322 -13.23 23.64 18.48
N ARG A 323 -12.82 23.00 19.59
CA ARG A 323 -13.38 23.29 20.92
C ARG A 323 -13.08 24.71 21.38
N THR A 324 -11.89 25.23 21.09
CA THR A 324 -11.52 26.62 21.47
C THR A 324 -12.21 27.68 20.63
N LEU A 325 -12.57 27.37 19.38
CA LEU A 325 -13.24 28.29 18.45
C LEU A 325 -14.76 28.35 18.64
N GLY A 326 -15.33 27.58 19.58
CA GLY A 326 -16.76 27.60 19.86
C GLY A 326 -17.63 27.08 18.72
N GLU A 327 -17.07 26.29 17.81
CA GLU A 327 -17.86 25.63 16.78
C GLU A 327 -18.81 24.63 17.46
N PRO A 328 -20.14 24.77 17.26
CA PRO A 328 -21.09 23.83 17.83
C PRO A 328 -20.78 22.44 17.30
N GLN A 329 -20.67 21.46 18.21
CA GLN A 329 -20.64 20.05 17.86
C GLN A 329 -22.01 19.71 17.26
N SER A 330 -22.09 19.63 15.94
CA SER A 330 -23.27 19.28 15.17
C SER A 330 -23.42 17.78 15.02
#